data_AF-A0A0F2J5T7-F1
#
_entry.id   AF-A0A0F2J5T7-F1
#
_cell.length_a   1.000
_cell.length_b   1.000
_cell.length_c   1.000
_cell.angle_alpha   90.00
_cell.angle_beta   90.00
_cell.angle_gamma   90.00
#
_symmetry.space_group_name_H-M   'P 1'
#
loop_
_entity.id
_entity.type
_entity.pdbx_description
1 polymer ?
#
loop_
_entity_poly.entity_id
_entity_poly.type
_entity_poly.pdbx_seq_one_letter_code
_entity_poly.pdbx_strand_id
1 'polypeptide(L)' 'MQIVSREDIETITIVINEFIVANEVNSKESIPIEFLKYLRKVNMKIEDGILFNELCDSIEKKLIKND' A
#
# COMPACT_ATOMS: atom_id res chain seq x y z
N MET A 1 -2.21 -6.48 15.68
CA MET A 1 -1.54 -6.10 14.43
C MET A 1 -1.69 -7.27 13.47
N GLN A 2 -2.46 -7.09 12.40
CA GLN A 2 -2.66 -8.13 11.39
C GLN A 2 -1.42 -8.17 10.47
N ILE A 3 -0.91 -9.37 10.19
CA ILE A 3 0.16 -9.56 9.22
C ILE A 3 -0.49 -9.90 7.89
N VAL A 4 -0.12 -9.16 6.85
CA VAL A 4 -0.59 -9.36 5.47
C VAL A 4 0.52 -10.07 4.70
N SER A 5 0.21 -11.28 4.24
CA SER A 5 1.04 -12.14 3.42
C SER A 5 0.59 -12.10 1.96
N ARG A 6 1.36 -12.72 1.07
CA ARG A 6 1.02 -12.78 -0.36
C ARG A 6 -0.28 -13.54 -0.65
N GLU A 7 -0.69 -14.43 0.24
CA GLU A 7 -1.92 -15.22 0.11
C GLU A 7 -3.18 -14.36 0.38
N ASP A 8 -3.02 -13.24 1.08
CA ASP A 8 -4.11 -12.33 1.49
C ASP A 8 -4.52 -11.37 0.35
N ILE A 9 -4.74 -11.90 -0.86
CA ILE A 9 -4.97 -11.10 -2.08
C ILE A 9 -6.14 -10.11 -1.94
N GLU A 10 -7.23 -10.54 -1.32
CA GLU A 10 -8.42 -9.70 -1.10
C GLU A 10 -8.08 -8.53 -0.15
N THR A 11 -7.44 -8.83 0.98
CA THR A 11 -6.98 -7.82 1.94
C THR A 11 -6.00 -6.84 1.30
N ILE A 12 -5.03 -7.33 0.53
CA ILE A 12 -4.07 -6.50 -0.20
C ILE A 12 -4.79 -5.53 -1.14
N THR A 13 -5.78 -6.02 -1.88
CA THR A 13 -6.52 -5.22 -2.85
C THR A 13 -7.32 -4.11 -2.16
N ILE A 14 -7.99 -4.45 -1.05
CA ILE A 14 -8.74 -3.48 -0.23
C ILE A 14 -7.79 -2.41 0.32
N VAL A 15 -6.71 -2.83 0.97
CA VAL A 15 -5.73 -1.92 1.59
C VAL A 15 -5.12 -0.95 0.58
N ILE A 16 -4.77 -1.41 -0.62
CA ILE A 16 -4.25 -0.55 -1.69
C ILE A 16 -5.29 0.49 -2.11
N ASN A 17 -6.53 0.07 -2.34
CA ASN A 17 -7.57 0.99 -2.81
C ASN A 17 -7.94 2.01 -1.73
N GLU A 18 -8.07 1.58 -0.47
CA GLU A 18 -8.31 2.48 0.66
C GLU A 18 -7.14 3.46 0.84
N PHE A 19 -5.90 2.99 0.72
CA PHE A 19 -4.73 3.86 0.78
C PHE A 19 -4.79 4.97 -0.27
N ILE A 20 -5.08 4.62 -1.53
CA ILE A 20 -5.18 5.57 -2.65
C ILE A 20 -6.28 6.61 -2.43
N VAL A 21 -7.42 6.20 -1.87
CA VAL A 21 -8.55 7.13 -1.63
C VAL A 21 -8.32 7.99 -0.39
N ALA A 22 -7.69 7.44 0.65
CA ALA A 22 -7.56 8.10 1.96
C ALA A 22 -6.34 9.01 2.10
N ASN A 23 -5.36 8.93 1.18
CA ASN A 23 -4.11 9.67 1.28
C ASN A 23 -3.80 10.38 -0.04
N GLU A 24 -3.47 11.67 0.06
CA GLU A 24 -2.91 12.42 -1.07
C GLU A 24 -1.44 12.02 -1.26
N VAL A 25 -1.16 11.30 -2.35
CA VAL A 25 0.21 10.94 -2.74
C VAL A 25 0.73 11.99 -3.70
N ASN A 26 1.56 12.89 -3.19
CA ASN A 26 2.08 14.03 -3.95
C ASN A 26 3.27 13.70 -4.87
N SER A 27 3.93 12.56 -4.65
CA SER A 27 5.02 12.09 -5.50
C SER A 27 5.22 10.58 -5.37
N LYS A 28 5.84 9.97 -6.39
CA LYS A 28 6.16 8.53 -6.38
C LYS A 28 7.10 8.16 -5.25
N GLU A 29 8.08 9.02 -4.98
CA GLU A 29 9.05 8.83 -3.90
C GLU A 29 8.39 8.86 -2.51
N SER A 30 7.21 9.45 -2.39
CA SER A 30 6.44 9.50 -1.14
C SER A 30 5.61 8.24 -0.86
N ILE A 31 5.35 7.39 -1.87
CA ILE A 31 4.51 6.19 -1.73
C ILE A 31 4.97 5.30 -0.58
N PRO A 32 6.26 4.90 -0.45
CA PRO A 32 6.67 3.96 0.59
C PRO A 32 6.43 4.50 1.99
N ILE A 33 6.74 5.79 2.23
CA ILE A 33 6.61 6.38 3.56
C ILE A 33 5.15 6.63 3.93
N GLU A 34 4.32 7.09 2.99
CA GLU A 34 2.88 7.28 3.23
C GLU A 34 2.16 5.94 3.41
N PHE A 35 2.54 4.92 2.63
CA PHE A 35 1.96 3.60 2.77
C PHE A 35 2.30 2.96 4.12
N LEU A 36 3.53 3.11 4.60
CA LEU A 36 3.91 2.66 5.96
C LEU A 36 3.12 3.39 7.06
N LYS A 37 2.91 4.70 6.92
CA LYS A 37 2.09 5.48 7.87
C LYS A 37 0.64 4.97 7.87
N TYR A 38 0.08 4.70 6.69
CA TYR A 38 -1.26 4.15 6.54
C TYR A 38 -1.39 2.78 7.20
N LEU A 39 -0.49 1.85 6.89
CA LEU A 39 -0.49 0.50 7.49
C LEU A 39 -0.44 0.56 9.02
N ARG A 40 0.36 1.46 9.58
CA ARG A 40 0.41 1.69 11.03
C ARG A 40 -0.93 2.21 11.58
N LYS A 41 -1.59 3.13 10.87
CA LYS A 41 -2.92 3.67 11.24
C LYS A 41 -3.99 2.58 11.26
N VAL A 42 -3.95 1.63 10.32
CA VAL A 42 -4.91 0.50 10.25
C VAL A 42 -4.45 -0.75 11.01
N ASN A 43 -3.38 -0.65 11.82
CA ASN A 43 -2.83 -1.75 12.62
C ASN A 43 -2.47 -3.00 11.79
N MET A 44 -1.91 -2.80 10.60
CA MET A 44 -1.44 -3.84 9.69
C MET A 44 0.08 -3.78 9.49
N LYS A 45 0.67 -4.92 9.15
CA LYS A 45 2.08 -5.06 8.79
C LYS A 45 2.20 -5.99 7.58
N ILE A 46 3.05 -5.64 6.61
CA ILE A 46 3.39 -6.53 5.50
C ILE A 46 4.42 -7.56 5.97
N GLU A 47 4.24 -8.81 5.55
CA GLU A 47 5.08 -9.97 5.91
C GLU A 47 6.57 -9.72 5.72
N ASP A 48 6.97 -9.25 4.54
CA ASP A 48 8.35 -9.00 4.18
C ASP A 48 8.55 -7.77 3.27
N GLY A 49 9.81 -7.38 3.09
CA GLY A 49 10.20 -6.22 2.30
C GLY A 49 10.03 -6.39 0.79
N ILE A 50 10.07 -7.62 0.27
CA ILE A 50 9.86 -7.91 -1.16
C ILE A 50 8.39 -7.64 -1.50
N LEU A 51 7.47 -8.23 -0.72
CA LEU A 51 6.05 -7.98 -0.88
C LEU A 51 5.73 -6.49 -0.73
N PHE A 52 6.29 -5.82 0.28
CA PHE A 52 6.09 -4.39 0.46
C PHE A 52 6.48 -3.56 -0.77
N ASN A 53 7.63 -3.85 -1.38
CA ASN A 53 8.08 -3.15 -2.60
C ASN A 53 7.13 -3.42 -3.78
N GLU A 54 6.68 -4.66 -3.97
CA GLU A 54 5.71 -4.99 -5.03
C GLU A 54 4.37 -4.26 -4.85
N LEU A 55 3.91 -4.09 -3.60
CA LEU A 55 2.71 -3.31 -3.32
C LEU A 55 2.92 -1.83 -3.62
N CYS A 56 4.09 -1.26 -3.32
CA CYS A 56 4.42 0.11 -3.68
C CYS A 56 4.41 0.31 -5.21
N ASP A 57 5.02 -0.61 -5.97
CA ASP A 57 4.99 -0.58 -7.44
C ASP A 57 3.55 -0.68 -8.00
N SER A 58 2.70 -1.48 -7.35
CA SER A 58 1.28 -1.63 -7.71
C SER A 58 0.49 -0.36 -7.47
N ILE A 59 0.72 0.31 -6.32
CA ILE A 59 0.15 1.60 -5.98
C ILE A 59 0.58 2.66 -7.01
N GLU A 60 1.87 2.74 -7.33
CA GLU A 60 2.40 3.68 -8.32
C GLU A 60 1.70 3.51 -9.67
N LYS A 61 1.61 2.27 -10.17
CA LYS A 61 0.94 1.96 -11.44
C LYS A 61 -0.54 2.33 -11.45
N LYS A 62 -1.23 2.23 -10.31
CA LYS A 62 -2.64 2.62 -10.18
C LYS A 62 -2.82 4.14 -10.18
N LEU A 63 -1.91 4.88 -9.53
CA LEU A 63 -1.95 6.34 -9.51
C LEU A 63 -1.71 6.95 -10.90
N ILE A 64 -0.75 6.42 -11.67
CA ILE A 64 -0.47 6.89 -13.05
C ILE A 64 -1.68 6.72 -13.98
N LYS A 65 -2.56 5.74 -13.73
CA LYS A 65 -3.76 5.52 -14.55
C LYS A 65 -4.92 6.47 -14.21
N ASN A 66 -4.83 7.19 -13.09
CA ASN A 66 -5.87 8.11 -12.62
C ASN A 66 -5.55 9.58 -12.93
N ASP A 67 -4.39 9.87 -13.54
CA ASP A 67 -4.05 11.16 -14.17
C ASP A 67 -4.43 11.16 -15.67
#